data_AF-A0A918N3Q2-F1
#
_entry.id   AF-A0A918N3Q2-F1
#
_cell.length_a   1.000
_cell.length_b   1.000
_cell.length_c   1.000
_cell.angle_alpha   90.00
_cell.angle_beta   90.00
_cell.angle_gamma   90.00
#
_symmetry.space_group_name_H-M   'P 1'
#
loop_
_entity.id
_entity.type
_entity.pdbx_description
1 polymer ?
#
loop_
_entity_poly.entity_id
_entity_poly.type
_entity_poly.pdbx_seq_one_letter_code
_entity_poly.pdbx_strand_id
1 'polypeptide(L)'
;MNFSLQTFGITFQIITAIIGSIYFYKYKKTFLKYFLIILWYIAINDLLGFFLRNNDYPVSILYNIYYLVVFNYLMFLFKNYITNMNHKKMILTFMFVYTISFFINGIFGNYLIQDSKTPYIIGASFLVISIIFYYMDILNSEKVLHVKKNLLFWISTGVLIYYCGNIPYKIVKNYAGDLRDIHIEFLVLCILTIVMNLCFIIGFVWSDNKQQY
;
A
#
# COMPACT_ATOMS: atom_id res chain seq x y z
N MET A 1 -9.00 -24.20 -0.81
CA MET A 1 -7.64 -23.83 -0.38
C MET A 1 -7.26 -22.38 -0.75
N ASN A 2 -7.70 -21.82 -1.88
CA ASN A 2 -7.44 -20.39 -2.19
C ASN A 2 -8.20 -19.42 -1.28
N PHE A 3 -9.44 -19.74 -0.94
CA PHE A 3 -10.22 -18.97 0.03
C PHE A 3 -9.56 -18.86 1.40
N SER A 4 -8.92 -19.94 1.89
CA SER A 4 -8.27 -19.92 3.21
C SER A 4 -7.03 -19.02 3.25
N LEU A 5 -6.29 -18.88 2.15
CA LEU A 5 -5.15 -17.96 2.09
C LEU A 5 -5.61 -16.50 2.05
N GLN A 6 -6.67 -16.22 1.29
CA GLN A 6 -7.24 -14.87 1.21
C GLN A 6 -7.84 -14.44 2.56
N THR A 7 -8.62 -15.30 3.22
CA THR A 7 -9.18 -14.97 4.54
C THR A 7 -8.07 -14.74 5.57
N PHE A 8 -7.00 -15.53 5.53
CA PHE A 8 -5.85 -15.36 6.41
C PHE A 8 -5.18 -13.99 6.23
N GLY A 9 -4.97 -13.55 4.98
CA GLY A 9 -4.46 -12.21 4.68
C GLY A 9 -5.36 -11.09 5.23
N ILE A 10 -6.67 -11.22 5.06
CA ILE A 10 -7.67 -10.25 5.58
C ILE A 10 -7.63 -10.21 7.12
N THR A 11 -7.55 -11.36 7.78
CA THR A 11 -7.44 -11.42 9.25
C THR A 11 -6.21 -10.65 9.74
N PHE A 12 -5.06 -10.76 9.07
CA PHE A 12 -3.86 -9.99 9.41
C PHE A 12 -4.04 -8.48 9.23
N GLN A 13 -4.74 -8.03 8.18
CA GLN A 13 -5.06 -6.62 7.97
C GLN A 13 -5.95 -6.07 9.10
N ILE A 14 -6.98 -6.82 9.49
CA ILE A 14 -7.88 -6.45 10.60
C ILE A 14 -7.12 -6.37 11.92
N ILE A 15 -6.30 -7.39 12.24
CA ILE A 15 -5.44 -7.37 13.43
C ILE A 15 -4.54 -6.13 13.43
N THR A 16 -3.94 -5.80 12.28
CA THR A 16 -3.07 -4.63 12.15
C THR A 16 -3.83 -3.32 12.37
N ALA A 17 -5.06 -3.19 11.84
CA ALA A 17 -5.90 -2.02 12.07
C ALA A 17 -6.33 -1.89 13.54
N ILE A 18 -6.65 -3.00 14.21
CA ILE A 18 -6.96 -3.04 15.64
C ILE A 18 -5.74 -2.60 16.46
N ILE A 19 -4.57 -3.19 16.22
CA ILE A 19 -3.32 -2.81 16.90
C ILE A 19 -2.99 -1.34 16.64
N GLY A 20 -3.11 -0.88 15.40
CA GLY A 20 -2.94 0.54 15.05
C GLY A 20 -3.87 1.44 15.87
N SER A 21 -5.13 1.02 16.08
CA SER A 21 -6.13 1.74 16.87
C SER A 21 -5.76 1.79 18.37
N ILE A 22 -5.29 0.68 18.94
CA ILE A 22 -4.81 0.61 20.33
C ILE A 22 -3.65 1.59 20.56
N TYR A 23 -2.70 1.64 19.62
CA TYR A 23 -1.53 2.52 19.71
C TYR A 23 -1.76 3.94 19.15
N PHE A 24 -3.00 4.32 18.82
CA PHE A 24 -3.32 5.61 18.22
C PHE A 24 -2.87 6.82 19.05
N TYR A 25 -2.84 6.67 20.38
CA TYR A 25 -2.36 7.72 21.30
C TYR A 25 -0.94 8.19 20.98
N LYS A 26 -0.12 7.36 20.30
CA LYS A 26 1.26 7.65 19.95
C LYS A 26 1.42 8.67 18.83
N TYR A 27 0.57 8.57 17.81
CA TYR A 27 0.72 9.30 16.55
C TYR A 27 -0.51 10.16 16.21
N LYS A 28 -1.50 10.27 17.10
CA LYS A 28 -2.70 11.09 16.92
C LYS A 28 -2.45 12.57 16.59
N LYS A 29 -1.28 13.11 16.99
CA LYS A 29 -0.89 14.50 16.75
C LYS A 29 -0.13 14.71 15.42
N THR A 30 0.28 13.62 14.76
CA THR A 30 1.03 13.69 13.51
C THR A 30 0.12 13.41 12.31
N PHE A 31 0.63 13.64 11.09
CA PHE A 31 -0.11 13.33 9.87
C PHE A 31 -0.36 11.82 9.70
N LEU A 32 0.40 10.97 10.40
CA LEU A 32 0.18 9.52 10.44
C LEU A 32 -1.17 9.11 11.04
N LYS A 33 -1.90 10.00 11.73
CA LYS A 33 -3.26 9.69 12.21
C LYS A 33 -4.19 9.23 11.07
N TYR A 34 -4.00 9.77 9.86
CA TYR A 34 -4.78 9.40 8.69
C TYR A 34 -4.42 8.00 8.14
N PHE A 35 -3.24 7.47 8.50
CA PHE A 35 -2.83 6.14 8.08
C PHE A 35 -3.73 5.07 8.71
N LEU A 36 -4.18 5.29 9.95
CA LEU A 36 -5.13 4.39 10.60
C LEU A 36 -6.46 4.30 9.86
N ILE A 37 -6.97 5.43 9.36
CA ILE A 37 -8.20 5.46 8.56
C ILE A 37 -8.00 4.64 7.29
N ILE A 38 -6.83 4.75 6.66
CA ILE A 38 -6.49 4.00 5.45
C ILE A 38 -6.31 2.50 5.74
N LEU A 39 -5.78 2.10 6.90
CA LEU A 39 -5.72 0.70 7.30
C LEU A 39 -7.12 0.08 7.44
N TRP A 40 -8.03 0.79 8.10
CA TRP A 40 -9.43 0.34 8.17
C TRP A 40 -10.09 0.30 6.80
N TYR A 41 -9.86 1.30 5.96
CA TYR A 41 -10.33 1.29 4.58
C TYR A 41 -9.83 0.06 3.81
N ILE A 42 -8.54 -0.29 3.91
CA ILE A 42 -7.96 -1.47 3.27
C ILE A 42 -8.65 -2.75 3.77
N ALA A 43 -8.72 -2.94 5.09
CA ALA A 43 -9.30 -4.14 5.67
C ALA A 43 -10.79 -4.31 5.32
N ILE A 44 -11.57 -3.22 5.36
CA ILE A 44 -12.99 -3.24 4.99
C ILE A 44 -13.15 -3.50 3.50
N ASN A 45 -12.33 -2.87 2.65
CA ASN A 45 -12.41 -3.05 1.21
C ASN A 45 -12.13 -4.49 0.79
N ASP A 46 -11.11 -5.13 1.37
CA ASP A 46 -10.81 -6.53 1.08
C ASP A 46 -11.86 -7.50 1.65
N LEU A 47 -12.42 -7.20 2.83
CA LEU A 47 -13.53 -7.95 3.41
C LEU A 47 -14.79 -7.85 2.52
N LEU A 48 -15.14 -6.66 2.04
CA LEU A 48 -16.23 -6.45 1.08
C LEU A 48 -15.96 -7.18 -0.25
N GLY A 49 -14.74 -7.08 -0.77
CA GLY A 49 -14.33 -7.78 -1.99
C GLY A 49 -14.46 -9.30 -1.86
N PHE A 50 -14.11 -9.85 -0.70
CA PHE A 50 -14.32 -11.28 -0.40
C PHE A 50 -15.82 -11.64 -0.39
N PHE A 51 -16.66 -10.87 0.30
CA PHE A 51 -18.10 -11.13 0.34
C PHE A 51 -18.76 -11.02 -1.04
N LEU A 52 -18.43 -9.99 -1.83
CA LEU A 52 -18.98 -9.81 -3.18
C LEU A 52 -18.56 -10.94 -4.11
N ARG A 53 -17.29 -11.35 -4.06
CA ARG A 53 -16.77 -12.47 -4.87
C ARG A 53 -17.45 -13.80 -4.54
N ASN A 54 -17.78 -14.04 -3.27
CA ASN A 54 -18.48 -15.27 -2.86
C ASN A 54 -19.95 -15.30 -3.31
N ASN A 55 -20.51 -14.16 -3.69
CA ASN A 55 -21.88 -14.03 -4.20
C ASN A 55 -21.88 -13.73 -5.72
N ASP A 56 -20.78 -14.01 -6.42
CA ASP A 56 -20.61 -13.81 -7.87
C ASP A 56 -20.84 -12.36 -8.38
N TYR A 57 -20.69 -11.37 -7.50
CA TYR A 57 -20.72 -9.95 -7.90
C TYR A 57 -19.37 -9.48 -8.46
N PRO A 58 -19.37 -8.57 -9.45
CA PRO A 58 -18.15 -8.00 -9.99
C PRO A 58 -17.42 -7.16 -8.92
N VAL A 59 -16.13 -7.43 -8.73
CA VAL A 59 -15.29 -6.74 -7.72
C VAL A 59 -14.26 -5.79 -8.31
N SER A 60 -14.07 -5.77 -9.64
CA SER A 60 -13.02 -4.98 -10.27
C SER A 60 -13.14 -3.48 -10.01
N ILE A 61 -14.36 -2.93 -10.02
CA ILE A 61 -14.57 -1.51 -9.73
C ILE A 61 -14.17 -1.14 -8.30
N LEU A 62 -14.47 -2.02 -7.34
CA LEU A 62 -14.08 -1.85 -5.94
C LEU A 62 -12.56 -1.78 -5.81
N TYR A 63 -11.85 -2.71 -6.46
CA TYR A 63 -10.38 -2.75 -6.44
C TYR A 63 -9.74 -1.60 -7.22
N ASN A 64 -10.34 -1.15 -8.32
CA ASN A 64 -9.85 -0.01 -9.10
C ASN A 64 -9.93 1.29 -8.29
N ILE A 65 -11.06 1.54 -7.62
CA ILE A 65 -11.22 2.70 -6.72
C ILE A 65 -10.26 2.59 -5.52
N TYR A 66 -10.15 1.39 -4.95
CA TYR A 66 -9.19 1.11 -3.88
C TYR A 66 -7.76 1.50 -4.24
N TYR A 67 -7.26 1.06 -5.40
CA TYR A 67 -5.91 1.42 -5.83
C TYR A 67 -5.77 2.91 -6.08
N LEU A 68 -6.79 3.58 -6.65
CA LEU A 68 -6.77 5.03 -6.84
C LEU A 68 -6.59 5.77 -5.51
N VAL A 69 -7.35 5.39 -4.48
CA VAL A 69 -7.32 6.02 -3.16
C VAL A 69 -6.00 5.72 -2.44
N VAL A 70 -5.60 4.44 -2.36
CA VAL A 70 -4.44 4.02 -1.58
C VAL A 70 -3.13 4.55 -2.15
N PHE A 71 -2.93 4.49 -3.48
CA PHE A 71 -1.70 5.01 -4.09
C PHE A 71 -1.55 6.51 -3.90
N ASN A 72 -2.62 7.29 -4.16
CA ASN A 72 -2.59 8.74 -3.94
C ASN A 72 -2.35 9.10 -2.48
N TYR A 73 -3.02 8.41 -1.55
CA TYR A 73 -2.83 8.63 -0.13
C TYR A 73 -1.39 8.35 0.31
N LEU A 74 -0.81 7.20 -0.07
CA LEU A 74 0.53 6.83 0.35
C LEU A 74 1.59 7.77 -0.24
N MET A 75 1.47 8.17 -1.51
CA MET A 75 2.36 9.18 -2.10
C MET A 75 2.25 10.52 -1.37
N PHE A 76 1.03 10.95 -1.05
CA PHE A 76 0.79 12.17 -0.27
C PHE A 76 1.37 12.10 1.15
N LEU A 77 1.25 10.92 1.79
CA LEU A 77 1.87 10.65 3.08
C LEU A 77 3.38 10.84 3.00
N PHE A 78 4.08 10.19 2.07
CA PHE A 78 5.55 10.33 1.95
C PHE A 78 5.98 11.76 1.63
N LYS A 79 5.26 12.45 0.74
CA LYS A 79 5.51 13.86 0.40
C LYS A 79 5.53 14.76 1.66
N ASN A 80 4.64 14.52 2.62
CA ASN A 80 4.55 15.35 3.83
C ASN A 80 5.73 15.18 4.79
N TYR A 81 6.48 14.08 4.69
CA TYR A 81 7.60 13.78 5.57
C TYR A 81 8.97 13.94 4.93
N ILE A 82 9.03 14.17 3.62
CA ILE A 82 10.25 14.56 2.91
C ILE A 82 10.56 16.02 3.20
N THR A 83 11.83 16.42 3.30
CA THR A 83 12.24 17.82 3.44
C THR A 83 12.60 18.46 2.09
N ASN A 84 13.28 17.72 1.22
CA ASN A 84 13.73 18.19 -0.09
C ASN A 84 12.56 18.62 -0.99
N MET A 85 12.54 19.90 -1.38
CA MET A 85 11.48 20.50 -2.19
C MET A 85 11.38 19.92 -3.61
N ASN A 86 12.51 19.52 -4.20
CA ASN A 86 12.50 18.92 -5.54
C ASN A 86 11.83 17.55 -5.50
N HIS A 87 12.16 16.71 -4.51
CA HIS A 87 11.48 15.43 -4.31
C HIS A 87 9.98 15.60 -4.05
N LYS A 88 9.56 16.61 -3.28
CA LYS A 88 8.13 16.92 -3.09
C LYS A 88 7.41 17.27 -4.39
N LYS A 89 8.04 18.10 -5.24
CA LYS A 89 7.49 18.48 -6.55
C LYS A 89 7.38 17.25 -7.46
N MET A 90 8.40 16.39 -7.49
CA MET A 90 8.35 15.15 -8.26
C MET A 90 7.22 14.22 -7.81
N ILE A 91 7.02 14.05 -6.50
CA ILE A 91 5.91 13.21 -5.99
C ILE A 91 4.54 13.80 -6.38
N LEU A 92 4.39 15.13 -6.36
CA LEU A 92 3.16 15.76 -6.86
C LEU A 92 2.94 15.47 -8.35
N THR A 93 3.99 15.56 -9.17
CA THR A 93 3.92 15.18 -10.58
C THR A 93 3.54 13.70 -10.74
N PHE A 94 4.10 12.79 -9.93
CA PHE A 94 3.74 11.38 -9.95
C PHE A 94 2.27 11.15 -9.62
N MET A 95 1.74 11.80 -8.59
CA MET A 95 0.32 11.70 -8.22
C MET A 95 -0.59 12.16 -9.37
N PHE A 96 -0.23 13.28 -10.01
CA PHE A 96 -0.97 13.80 -11.15
C PHE A 96 -0.93 12.85 -12.36
N VAL A 97 0.25 12.39 -12.75
CA VAL A 97 0.44 11.46 -13.88
C VAL A 97 -0.26 10.11 -13.62
N TYR A 98 -0.15 9.56 -12.41
CA TYR A 98 -0.86 8.35 -12.02
C TYR A 98 -2.38 8.52 -12.13
N THR A 99 -2.91 9.62 -11.59
CA THR A 99 -4.35 9.89 -11.62
C THR A 99 -4.86 10.07 -13.05
N ILE A 100 -4.12 10.78 -13.91
CA ILE A 100 -4.43 10.88 -15.34
C ILE A 100 -4.42 9.51 -15.99
N SER A 101 -3.38 8.70 -15.74
CA SER A 101 -3.29 7.35 -16.30
C SER A 101 -4.48 6.48 -15.89
N PHE A 102 -4.99 6.63 -14.67
CA PHE A 102 -6.19 5.94 -14.21
C PHE A 102 -7.43 6.37 -14.99
N PHE A 103 -7.65 7.67 -15.21
CA PHE A 103 -8.81 8.11 -15.98
C PHE A 103 -8.72 7.73 -17.46
N ILE A 104 -7.54 7.88 -18.07
CA ILE A 104 -7.31 7.45 -19.47
C ILE A 104 -7.61 5.96 -19.62
N ASN A 105 -7.05 5.11 -18.75
CA ASN A 105 -7.28 3.67 -18.85
C ASN A 105 -8.75 3.29 -18.60
N GLY A 106 -9.50 4.07 -17.82
CA GLY A 106 -10.94 3.87 -17.60
C GLY A 106 -11.83 4.30 -18.76
N ILE A 107 -11.35 5.20 -19.63
CA ILE A 107 -12.06 5.58 -20.87
C ILE A 107 -11.88 4.48 -21.94
N PHE A 108 -10.69 3.89 -22.03
CA PHE A 108 -10.37 2.86 -23.03
C PHE A 108 -10.63 1.43 -22.56
N GLY A 109 -10.83 1.21 -21.25
CA GLY A 109 -11.08 -0.09 -20.64
C GLY A 109 -12.40 -0.13 -19.86
N ASN A 110 -12.89 -1.33 -19.54
CA ASN A 110 -14.09 -1.47 -18.72
C ASN A 110 -13.75 -1.84 -17.28
N TYR A 111 -13.72 -0.82 -16.41
CA TYR A 111 -13.42 -0.98 -14.97
C TYR A 111 -14.46 -1.77 -14.18
N LEU A 112 -15.65 -2.01 -14.73
CA LEU A 112 -16.65 -2.88 -14.11
C LEU A 112 -16.26 -4.35 -14.22
N ILE A 113 -15.47 -4.72 -15.24
CA ILE A 113 -15.17 -6.11 -15.60
C ILE A 113 -13.69 -6.43 -15.42
N GLN A 114 -12.80 -5.44 -15.55
CA GLN A 114 -11.36 -5.65 -15.58
C GLN A 114 -10.61 -4.78 -14.57
N ASP A 115 -9.59 -5.39 -13.97
CA ASP A 115 -8.64 -4.68 -13.12
C ASP A 115 -7.68 -3.82 -13.95
N SER A 116 -7.39 -2.62 -13.45
CA SER A 116 -6.54 -1.63 -14.12
C SER A 116 -5.06 -2.02 -14.06
N LYS A 117 -4.60 -2.82 -15.03
CA LYS A 117 -3.21 -3.33 -15.07
C LYS A 117 -2.18 -2.21 -15.18
N THR A 118 -2.32 -1.33 -16.18
CA THR A 118 -1.33 -0.28 -16.49
C THR A 118 -1.26 0.79 -15.40
N PRO A 119 -2.39 1.37 -14.93
CA PRO A 119 -2.37 2.33 -13.82
C PRO A 119 -1.77 1.72 -12.55
N TYR A 120 -2.05 0.44 -12.26
CA TYR A 120 -1.46 -0.23 -11.10
C TYR A 120 0.07 -0.25 -11.15
N ILE A 121 0.66 -0.63 -12.29
CA ILE A 121 2.13 -0.69 -12.43
C ILE A 121 2.73 0.71 -12.27
N ILE A 122 2.16 1.72 -12.91
CA ILE A 122 2.61 3.12 -12.82
C ILE A 122 2.53 3.61 -11.37
N GLY A 123 1.38 3.42 -10.72
CA GLY A 123 1.15 3.84 -9.34
C GLY A 123 2.10 3.16 -8.36
N ALA A 124 2.30 1.84 -8.51
CA ALA A 124 3.22 1.07 -7.67
C ALA A 124 4.67 1.52 -7.87
N SER A 125 5.13 1.72 -9.11
CA SER A 125 6.49 2.21 -9.39
C SER A 125 6.73 3.61 -8.83
N PHE A 126 5.80 4.54 -9.03
CA PHE A 126 5.91 5.88 -8.46
C PHE A 126 5.87 5.90 -6.94
N LEU A 127 5.08 5.02 -6.32
CA LEU A 127 5.07 4.87 -4.87
C LEU A 127 6.43 4.35 -4.35
N VAL A 128 7.01 3.35 -5.01
CA VAL A 128 8.35 2.84 -4.68
C VAL A 128 9.40 3.95 -4.77
N ILE A 129 9.38 4.75 -5.84
CA ILE A 129 10.30 5.90 -5.98
C ILE A 129 10.08 6.93 -4.88
N SER A 130 8.82 7.19 -4.50
CA SER A 130 8.48 8.11 -3.40
C SER A 130 9.06 7.64 -2.06
N ILE A 131 9.05 6.33 -1.81
CA ILE A 131 9.68 5.71 -0.63
C ILE A 131 11.21 5.85 -0.68
N ILE A 132 11.81 5.65 -1.85
CA ILE A 132 13.26 5.83 -2.02
C ILE A 132 13.65 7.29 -1.70
N PHE A 133 12.89 8.28 -2.18
CA PHE A 133 13.12 9.68 -1.81
C PHE A 133 13.02 9.93 -0.30
N TYR A 134 12.07 9.28 0.38
CA TYR A 134 11.97 9.35 1.83
C TYR A 134 13.20 8.74 2.52
N TYR A 135 13.71 7.59 2.06
CA TYR A 135 14.93 7.01 2.63
C TYR A 135 16.17 7.85 2.38
N MET A 136 16.31 8.45 1.19
CA MET A 136 17.39 9.40 0.93
C MET A 136 17.37 10.57 1.92
N ASP A 137 16.17 11.08 2.25
CA ASP A 137 16.02 12.17 3.21
C ASP A 137 16.40 11.75 4.63
N ILE A 138 16.01 10.54 5.05
CA ILE A 138 16.40 9.98 6.34
C ILE A 138 17.91 9.77 6.43
N LEU A 139 18.52 9.15 5.43
CA LEU A 139 19.96 8.82 5.43
C LEU A 139 20.84 10.06 5.51
N ASN A 140 20.37 11.19 4.98
CA ASN A 140 21.06 12.47 5.03
C ASN A 140 20.71 13.33 6.26
N SER A 141 20.00 12.77 7.25
CA SER A 141 19.55 13.47 8.44
C SER A 141 19.97 12.76 9.73
N GLU A 142 19.99 13.49 10.85
CA GLU A 142 20.24 12.90 12.18
C GLU A 142 19.18 11.86 12.58
N LYS A 143 18.03 11.82 11.90
CA LYS A 143 16.97 10.82 12.10
C LYS A 143 17.46 9.39 11.85
N VAL A 144 18.54 9.21 11.08
CA VAL A 144 19.15 7.90 10.82
C VAL A 144 19.49 7.14 12.12
N LEU A 145 19.86 7.86 13.19
CA LEU A 145 20.22 7.31 14.49
C LEU A 145 19.05 6.63 15.22
N HIS A 146 17.81 7.01 14.89
CA HIS A 146 16.61 6.57 15.58
C HIS A 146 15.54 5.99 14.64
N VAL A 147 15.91 5.58 13.43
CA VAL A 147 14.98 5.04 12.41
C VAL A 147 14.11 3.89 12.92
N LYS A 148 14.66 3.02 13.79
CA LYS A 148 13.92 1.91 14.39
C LYS A 148 12.74 2.37 15.28
N LYS A 149 12.76 3.61 15.76
CA LYS A 149 11.70 4.25 16.56
C LYS A 149 10.75 5.11 15.73
N ASN A 150 11.03 5.28 14.43
CA ASN A 150 10.17 6.04 13.54
C ASN A 150 9.07 5.14 12.95
N LEU A 151 7.81 5.51 13.16
CA LEU A 151 6.67 4.75 12.64
C LEU A 151 6.62 4.74 11.10
N LEU A 152 6.90 5.87 10.46
CA LEU A 152 6.87 5.98 9.00
C LEU A 152 7.98 5.14 8.36
N PHE A 153 9.11 4.94 9.04
CA PHE A 153 10.15 4.02 8.58
C PHE A 153 9.60 2.60 8.45
N TRP A 154 8.97 2.05 9.49
CA TRP A 154 8.37 0.72 9.43
C TRP A 154 7.25 0.60 8.39
N ILE A 155 6.42 1.64 8.24
CA ILE A 155 5.39 1.71 7.19
C ILE A 155 6.05 1.65 5.81
N SER A 156 7.05 2.50 5.56
CA SER A 156 7.77 2.54 4.29
C SER A 156 8.42 1.20 3.94
N THR A 157 9.00 0.52 4.92
CA THR A 157 9.65 -0.80 4.74
C THR A 157 8.63 -1.86 4.33
N GLY A 158 7.50 -1.94 5.03
CA GLY A 158 6.44 -2.90 4.69
C GLY A 158 5.85 -2.65 3.30
N VAL A 159 5.57 -1.38 2.98
CA VAL A 159 5.03 -0.99 1.67
C VAL A 159 6.03 -1.27 0.55
N LEU A 160 7.32 -0.99 0.76
CA LEU A 160 8.38 -1.25 -0.23
C LEU A 160 8.49 -2.74 -0.53
N ILE A 161 8.56 -3.60 0.51
CA ILE A 161 8.63 -5.06 0.34
C ILE A 161 7.42 -5.56 -0.45
N TYR A 162 6.21 -5.10 -0.09
CA TYR A 162 4.98 -5.49 -0.77
C TYR A 162 5.02 -5.15 -2.27
N TYR A 163 5.27 -3.89 -2.62
CA TYR A 163 5.18 -3.46 -4.02
C TYR A 163 6.39 -3.92 -4.85
N CYS A 164 7.59 -3.98 -4.30
CA CYS A 164 8.74 -4.57 -5.00
C CYS A 164 8.53 -6.05 -5.31
N GLY A 165 7.86 -6.80 -4.43
CA GLY A 165 7.49 -8.19 -4.69
C GLY A 165 6.33 -8.35 -5.66
N ASN A 166 5.32 -7.47 -5.58
CA ASN A 166 4.09 -7.59 -6.36
C ASN A 166 4.23 -7.09 -7.81
N ILE A 167 5.04 -6.05 -8.06
CA ILE A 167 5.22 -5.50 -9.42
C ILE A 167 5.74 -6.55 -10.42
N PRO A 168 6.87 -7.25 -10.18
CA PRO A 168 7.38 -8.26 -11.11
C PRO A 168 6.37 -9.39 -11.29
N TYR A 169 5.71 -9.79 -10.21
CA TYR A 169 4.68 -10.83 -10.25
C TYR A 169 3.53 -10.44 -11.22
N LYS A 170 2.99 -9.22 -11.07
CA LYS A 170 1.88 -8.70 -11.89
C LYS A 170 2.28 -8.47 -13.33
N ILE A 171 3.51 -8.04 -13.60
CA ILE A 171 4.07 -7.96 -14.96
C ILE A 171 4.10 -9.34 -15.59
N VAL A 172 4.71 -10.34 -14.94
CA VAL A 172 4.85 -11.65 -15.58
C VAL A 172 3.49 -12.34 -15.75
N LYS A 173 2.53 -12.17 -14.84
CA LYS A 173 1.15 -12.64 -15.04
C LYS A 173 0.51 -12.05 -16.31
N ASN A 174 0.81 -10.79 -16.65
CA ASN A 174 0.26 -10.16 -17.84
C ASN A 174 0.90 -10.64 -19.14
N TYR A 175 2.19 -11.02 -19.13
CA TYR A 175 2.92 -11.41 -20.35
C TYR A 175 3.03 -12.93 -20.57
N ALA A 176 3.03 -13.73 -19.51
CA ALA A 176 3.18 -15.19 -19.60
C ALA A 176 1.85 -15.94 -19.87
N GLY A 177 0.72 -15.22 -19.96
CA GLY A 177 -0.61 -15.83 -20.08
C GLY A 177 -1.01 -16.64 -18.84
N ASP A 178 -2.14 -17.37 -18.93
CA ASP A 178 -2.72 -18.22 -17.86
C ASP A 178 -1.85 -19.44 -17.49
N LEU A 179 -0.58 -19.49 -17.92
CA LEU A 179 0.37 -20.58 -17.65
C LEU A 179 0.81 -20.65 -16.18
N ARG A 180 0.28 -19.80 -15.30
CA ARG A 180 0.63 -19.75 -13.88
C ARG A 180 -0.51 -20.18 -13.01
N ASP A 181 -0.20 -21.14 -12.14
CA ASP A 181 -1.10 -21.64 -11.13
C ASP A 181 -1.61 -20.50 -10.23
N ILE A 182 -2.93 -20.31 -10.22
CA ILE A 182 -3.66 -19.37 -9.37
C ILE A 182 -3.26 -19.57 -7.89
N HIS A 183 -2.93 -20.79 -7.47
CA HIS A 183 -2.45 -21.07 -6.11
C HIS A 183 -1.16 -20.30 -5.76
N ILE A 184 -0.21 -20.20 -6.69
CA ILE A 184 1.05 -19.48 -6.48
C ILE A 184 0.79 -17.97 -6.34
N GLU A 185 -0.20 -17.43 -7.06
CA GLU A 185 -0.63 -16.04 -6.93
C GLU A 185 -1.06 -15.70 -5.50
N PHE A 186 -2.03 -16.46 -5.00
CA PHE A 186 -2.58 -16.23 -3.67
C PHE A 186 -1.53 -16.41 -2.59
N LEU A 187 -0.61 -17.36 -2.76
CA LEU A 187 0.47 -17.59 -1.81
C LEU A 187 1.44 -16.42 -1.76
N VAL A 188 1.92 -15.93 -2.91
CA VAL A 188 2.84 -14.76 -2.96
C VAL A 188 2.18 -13.53 -2.38
N LEU A 189 0.92 -13.24 -2.77
CA LEU A 189 0.17 -12.10 -2.25
C LEU A 189 -0.08 -12.21 -0.74
N CYS A 190 -0.39 -13.41 -0.24
CA CYS A 190 -0.59 -13.66 1.18
C CYS A 190 0.69 -13.39 1.98
N ILE A 191 1.84 -13.94 1.54
CA ILE A 191 3.14 -13.73 2.20
C ILE A 191 3.50 -12.24 2.21
N LEU A 192 3.40 -11.56 1.07
CA LEU A 192 3.70 -10.13 0.99
C LEU A 192 2.78 -9.30 1.91
N THR A 193 1.50 -9.65 1.97
CA THR A 193 0.52 -8.99 2.84
C THR A 193 0.86 -9.21 4.31
N ILE A 194 1.20 -10.43 4.72
CA ILE A 194 1.59 -10.75 6.09
C ILE A 194 2.84 -9.97 6.48
N VAL A 195 3.89 -10.02 5.65
CA VAL A 195 5.16 -9.33 5.93
C VAL A 195 4.94 -7.82 6.06
N MET A 196 4.17 -7.22 5.15
CA MET A 196 3.81 -5.80 5.24
C MET A 196 3.09 -5.45 6.54
N ASN A 197 2.09 -6.24 6.92
CA ASN A 197 1.32 -6.02 8.14
C ASN A 197 2.17 -6.23 9.41
N LEU A 198 3.07 -7.21 9.42
CA LEU A 198 4.04 -7.40 10.50
C LEU A 198 4.93 -6.17 10.66
N CYS A 199 5.44 -5.58 9.56
CA CYS A 199 6.18 -4.31 9.63
C CYS A 199 5.34 -3.19 10.26
N PHE A 200 4.06 -3.07 9.88
CA PHE A 200 3.18 -2.04 10.44
C PHE A 200 2.96 -2.24 11.95
N ILE A 201 2.68 -3.48 12.37
CA ILE A 201 2.51 -3.85 13.78
C ILE A 201 3.76 -3.50 14.59
N ILE A 202 4.93 -3.90 14.09
CA ILE A 202 6.23 -3.57 14.71
C ILE A 202 6.37 -2.05 14.83
N GLY A 203 6.03 -1.30 13.78
CA GLY A 203 6.02 0.16 13.79
C GLY A 203 5.13 0.74 14.88
N PHE A 204 3.88 0.28 15.01
CA PHE A 204 2.96 0.77 16.04
C PHE A 204 3.44 0.45 17.46
N VAL A 205 3.94 -0.76 17.68
CA VAL A 205 4.39 -1.24 19.00
C VAL A 205 5.68 -0.56 19.43
N TRP A 206 6.70 -0.46 18.56
CA TRP A 206 8.03 0.03 18.94
C TRP A 206 8.29 1.51 18.68
N SER A 207 7.44 2.19 17.90
CA SER A 207 7.61 3.63 17.69
C SER A 207 7.44 4.45 18.97
N ASP A 208 8.18 5.56 19.02
CA ASP A 208 8.14 6.54 20.11
C ASP A 208 7.65 7.89 19.57
N ASN A 209 6.73 8.51 20.30
CA ASN A 209 6.09 9.79 19.98
C ASN A 209 7.12 10.92 19.83
N LYS A 210 8.24 10.84 20.56
CA LYS A 210 9.30 11.86 20.53
C LYS A 210 10.17 11.79 19.28
N GLN A 211 10.25 10.61 18.66
CA GLN A 211 11.14 10.32 17.52
C GLN A 211 10.37 10.30 16.18
N GLN A 212 9.12 10.78 16.15
CA GLN A 212 8.33 10.91 14.93
C GLN A 212 8.63 12.19 14.12
N TYR A 213 9.51 13.07 14.65
CA TYR A 213 9.83 14.38 14.10
C TYR A 213 11.25 14.44 13.54
#